data_AF-A0A1Y2GP04-F1
#
_entry.id   AF-A0A1Y2GP04-F1
#
_cell.length_a   1.000
_cell.length_b   1.000
_cell.length_c   1.000
_cell.angle_alpha   90.00
_cell.angle_beta   90.00
_cell.angle_gamma   90.00
#
_symmetry.space_group_name_H-M   'P 1'
#
loop_
_entity.id
_entity.type
_entity.pdbx_description
1 polymer ?
#
loop_
_entity_poly.entity_id
_entity_poly.type
_entity_poly.pdbx_seq_one_letter_code
_entity_poly.pdbx_strand_id
1 'polypeptide(L)' 'MSSNRNTTGSHQQGGHKGGDNPMTSEDASRIQSAADRNPKSATATTGFKERAMSTAAKNEESGKKPLRVVI' A
#
# COMPACT_ATOMS: atom_id res chain seq x y z
N MET A 1 -21.62 -23.82 -38.59
CA MET A 1 -21.85 -22.42 -38.19
C MET A 1 -20.93 -22.10 -37.02
N SER A 2 -19.99 -21.18 -37.23
CA SER A 2 -18.98 -20.75 -36.23
C SER A 2 -19.60 -20.19 -34.97
N SER A 3 -19.02 -20.53 -33.82
CA SER A 3 -19.18 -19.73 -32.60
C SER A 3 -17.82 -19.11 -32.26
N ASN A 4 -17.65 -17.87 -32.71
CA ASN A 4 -16.47 -17.05 -32.49
C ASN A 4 -16.66 -16.32 -31.13
N ARG A 5 -16.23 -16.94 -30.02
CA ARG A 5 -16.27 -16.30 -28.70
C ARG A 5 -15.04 -15.42 -28.52
N ASN A 6 -15.15 -14.20 -29.05
CA ASN A 6 -14.21 -13.12 -28.80
C ASN A 6 -14.59 -12.44 -27.48
N THR A 7 -14.20 -13.03 -26.34
CA THR A 7 -14.29 -12.36 -25.04
C THR A 7 -12.96 -11.71 -24.75
N THR A 8 -12.81 -10.46 -25.21
CA THR A 8 -11.80 -9.52 -24.71
C THR A 8 -12.12 -9.22 -23.24
N GLY A 9 -11.72 -10.14 -22.37
CA GLY A 9 -11.66 -9.89 -20.94
C GLY A 9 -10.51 -8.92 -20.70
N SER A 10 -10.83 -7.64 -20.55
CA SER A 10 -9.95 -6.65 -19.96
C SER A 10 -9.70 -7.03 -18.50
N HIS A 11 -8.83 -8.01 -18.28
CA HIS A 11 -8.17 -8.20 -17.01
C HIS A 11 -7.21 -7.02 -16.86
N GLN A 12 -7.72 -5.99 -16.20
CA GLN A 12 -6.92 -4.85 -15.80
C GLN A 12 -5.76 -5.38 -14.96
N GLN A 13 -4.60 -5.26 -15.59
CA GLN A 13 -3.29 -5.58 -15.08
C GLN A 13 -3.03 -4.67 -13.87
N GLY A 14 -3.25 -5.19 -12.67
CA GLY A 14 -2.68 -4.65 -11.45
C GLY A 14 -1.52 -5.54 -11.05
N GLY A 15 -0.38 -5.40 -11.73
CA GLY A 15 0.80 -6.18 -11.43
C GLY A 15 1.15 -6.04 -9.96
N HIS A 16 1.12 -7.15 -9.22
CA HIS A 16 1.89 -7.31 -7.98
C HIS A 16 3.39 -7.35 -8.34
N LYS A 17 3.88 -6.29 -8.98
CA LYS A 17 5.30 -5.98 -8.92
C LYS A 17 5.48 -5.45 -7.51
N GLY A 18 6.20 -6.21 -6.68
CA GLY A 18 6.84 -5.71 -5.48
C GLY A 18 7.80 -4.58 -5.89
N GLY A 19 7.24 -3.42 -6.18
CA GLY A 19 7.98 -2.18 -6.15
C GLY A 19 8.22 -1.92 -4.68
N ASP A 20 9.48 -1.89 -4.30
CA ASP A 20 10.00 -1.44 -3.02
C ASP A 20 9.63 0.03 -2.73
N ASN A 21 8.35 0.40 -2.83
CA ASN A 21 7.84 1.65 -2.30
C ASN A 21 7.48 1.39 -0.84
N PRO A 22 8.40 1.66 0.10
CA PRO A 22 8.09 1.58 1.50
C PRO A 22 6.85 2.42 1.80
N MET A 23 5.99 1.93 2.69
CA MET A 23 4.89 2.73 3.23
C MET A 23 5.41 4.10 3.66
N THR A 24 4.85 5.17 3.10
CA THR A 24 5.20 6.54 3.47
C THR A 24 4.20 7.12 4.47
N SER A 25 4.55 8.22 5.14
CA SER A 25 3.64 8.96 6.02
C SER A 25 2.43 9.51 5.26
N GLU A 26 2.59 9.87 3.99
CA GLU A 26 1.48 10.31 3.13
C GLU A 26 0.51 9.16 2.85
N ASP A 27 1.02 7.97 2.51
CA ASP A 27 0.19 6.78 2.31
C ASP A 27 -0.56 6.39 3.59
N ALA A 28 0.13 6.41 4.74
CA ALA A 28 -0.48 6.16 6.04
C ALA A 28 -1.59 7.18 6.36
N SER A 29 -1.39 8.46 6.00
CA SER A 29 -2.40 9.51 6.17
C SER A 29 -3.64 9.28 5.28
N ARG A 30 -3.44 8.80 4.04
CA ARG A 30 -4.56 8.43 3.15
C ARG A 30 -5.34 7.24 3.72
N ILE A 31 -4.65 6.24 4.27
CA ILE A 31 -5.27 5.08 4.95
C ILE A 31 -6.07 5.53 6.17
N GLN A 32 -5.52 6.43 6.98
CA GLN A 32 -6.22 7.03 8.11
C GLN A 32 -7.50 7.75 7.64
N SER A 33 -7.40 8.64 6.65
CA SER A 33 -8.55 9.36 6.14
C SER A 33 -9.64 8.43 5.59
N ALA A 34 -9.25 7.33 4.93
CA ALA A 34 -10.18 6.32 4.46
C ALA A 34 -10.88 5.57 5.60
N ALA A 35 -10.15 5.21 6.66
CA ALA A 35 -10.69 4.58 7.85
C ALA A 35 -11.66 5.53 8.59
N ASP A 36 -11.30 6.81 8.72
CA ASP A 36 -12.12 7.81 9.41
C ASP A 36 -13.41 8.12 8.60
N ARG A 37 -13.35 8.10 7.26
CA ARG A 37 -14.53 8.24 6.38
C ARG A 37 -15.49 7.05 6.44
N ASN A 38 -14.98 5.83 6.65
CA ASN A 38 -15.80 4.64 6.79
C ASN A 38 -15.35 3.81 8.00
N PRO A 39 -15.90 4.08 9.20
CA PRO A 39 -15.52 3.41 10.43
C PRO A 39 -15.94 1.93 10.48
N LYS A 40 -16.80 1.47 9.56
CA LYS A 40 -17.19 0.06 9.42
C LYS A 40 -16.34 -0.71 8.41
N SER A 41 -15.41 -0.04 7.72
CA SER A 41 -14.51 -0.68 6.77
C SER A 41 -13.51 -1.60 7.48
N ALA A 42 -13.03 -2.63 6.78
CA ALA A 42 -11.98 -3.50 7.30
C ALA A 42 -10.73 -2.73 7.71
N THR A 43 -10.38 -1.66 6.98
CA THR A 43 -9.25 -0.77 7.29
C THR A 43 -9.37 -0.12 8.66
N ALA A 44 -10.59 0.26 9.07
CA ALA A 44 -10.87 0.88 10.36
C ALA A 44 -10.96 -0.13 11.51
N THR A 45 -11.46 -1.34 11.24
CA THR A 45 -11.76 -2.33 12.30
C THR A 45 -10.63 -3.32 12.59
N THR A 46 -9.71 -3.53 11.65
CA THR A 46 -8.66 -4.57 11.77
C THR A 46 -7.33 -4.07 12.35
N GLY A 47 -7.25 -2.81 12.79
CA GLY A 47 -6.00 -2.19 13.24
C GLY A 47 -5.01 -1.89 12.11
N PHE A 48 -5.44 -2.00 10.85
CA PHE A 48 -4.58 -1.75 9.69
C PHE A 48 -4.02 -0.31 9.67
N LYS A 49 -4.81 0.69 10.12
CA LYS A 49 -4.36 2.08 10.29
C LYS A 49 -3.12 2.20 11.18
N GLU A 50 -3.10 1.50 12.30
CA GLU A 50 -1.97 1.52 13.25
C GLU A 50 -0.73 0.87 12.63
N ARG A 51 -0.91 -0.25 11.93
CA ARG A 51 0.17 -0.92 11.20
C ARG A 51 0.73 -0.04 10.09
N ALA A 52 -0.13 0.66 9.37
CA ALA A 52 0.24 1.61 8.32
C ALA A 52 1.14 2.72 8.86
N MET A 53 0.72 3.38 9.95
CA MET A 53 1.51 4.42 10.61
C MET A 53 2.83 3.90 11.17
N SER A 54 2.82 2.74 11.84
CA SER A 54 4.04 2.13 12.38
C SER A 54 5.04 1.78 11.28
N THR A 55 4.56 1.25 10.16
CA THR A 55 5.42 0.93 9.00
C THR A 55 5.98 2.19 8.37
N ALA A 56 5.17 3.24 8.22
CA ALA A 56 5.63 4.54 7.73
C ALA A 56 6.74 5.13 8.63
N ALA A 57 6.54 5.15 9.95
CA ALA A 57 7.54 5.63 10.89
C ALA A 57 8.85 4.84 10.80
N LYS A 58 8.77 3.49 10.72
CA LYS A 58 9.94 2.62 10.55
C LYS A 58 10.68 2.86 9.25
N ASN A 59 9.95 3.15 8.17
CA ASN A 59 10.54 3.41 6.87
C ASN A 59 11.18 4.81 6.82
N GLU A 60 10.60 5.80 7.46
CA GLU A 60 11.23 7.11 7.63
C GLU A 60 12.51 7.02 8.47
N GLU A 61 12.52 6.19 9.51
CA GLU A 61 13.72 5.93 10.32
C GLU A 61 14.78 5.12 9.56
N SER A 62 14.35 4.10 8.81
CA SER A 62 15.25 3.25 8.02
C SER A 62 15.81 3.97 6.78
N GLY A 63 15.05 4.88 6.19
CA GLY A 63 15.48 5.78 5.12
C GLY A 63 16.37 6.93 5.62
N LYS A 64 16.49 7.12 6.94
CA LYS A 64 17.36 8.11 7.60
C LYS A 64 18.66 7.50 8.17
N LYS A 65 19.09 6.33 7.72
CA LYS A 65 20.42 5.81 8.11
C LYS A 65 21.52 6.49 7.25
N PRO A 66 22.40 7.34 7.82
CA PRO A 66 23.60 7.77 7.10
C PRO A 66 24.48 6.54 6.87
N LEU A 67 24.67 6.18 5.61
CA LEU A 67 25.74 5.28 5.16
C LEU A 67 27.10 5.94 5.42
N ARG A 68 27.57 6.01 6.68
CA ARG A 68 28.97 6.33 7.01
C ARG A 68 29.37 5.70 8.34
N VAL A 69 29.87 4.48 8.28
CA VAL A 69 30.94 4.03 9.17
C VAL A 69 32.16 3.81 8.29
N VAL A 70 33.02 4.82 8.24
CA VAL A 70 34.41 4.68 7.81
C VAL A 70 35.23 4.76 9.09
N ILE A 71 35.77 3.62 9.51
CA ILE A 71 36.87 3.51 10.46
C ILE A 71 37.80 2.43 9.94
#